data_AF-A0A952QRN5-F1
#
_entry.id   AF-A0A952QRN5-F1
#
_cell.length_a   1.000
_cell.length_b   1.000
_cell.length_c   1.000
_cell.angle_alpha   90.00
_cell.angle_beta   90.00
_cell.angle_gamma   90.00
#
_symmetry.space_group_name_H-M   'P 1'
#
loop_
_entity.id
_entity.type
_entity.pdbx_description
1 polymer ?
#
loop_
_entity_poly.entity_id
_entity_poly.type
_entity_poly.pdbx_seq_one_letter_code
_entity_poly.pdbx_strand_id
1 'polypeptide(L)'
;MRLLLRFGFLAAFAGLLVGLALRVALTRRRFVALAAIALAPLVAHAGYLVGLASRAGLPGTRVLVFVAGALLIVVSAAIGAGPLTRKRPWLAVVMPLLATLAYAVLEAVTLGPAWGPKEYAPDALAGAAYVLASVFFAALLVPFAPAARAPSEPTGERRQP
;
A
#
# COMPACT_ATOMS: atom_id res chain seq x y z
N MET A 1 -2.37 5.49 -21.02
CA MET A 1 -1.07 5.68 -20.33
C MET A 1 -0.76 7.10 -19.88
N ARG A 2 -0.68 8.12 -20.77
CA ARG A 2 -0.22 9.48 -20.39
C ARG A 2 -1.02 10.12 -19.24
N LEU A 3 -2.34 9.94 -19.19
CA LEU A 3 -3.19 10.44 -18.12
C LEU A 3 -2.90 9.77 -16.76
N LEU A 4 -2.78 8.44 -16.73
CA LEU A 4 -2.42 7.69 -15.52
C LEU A 4 -1.07 8.13 -14.94
N LEU A 5 -0.08 8.39 -15.79
CA LEU A 5 1.22 8.93 -15.34
C LEU A 5 1.08 10.32 -14.72
N ARG A 6 0.30 11.21 -15.34
CA ARG A 6 0.04 12.57 -14.81
C ARG A 6 -0.69 12.52 -13.48
N PHE A 7 -1.75 11.73 -13.39
CA PHE A 7 -2.52 11.58 -12.14
C PHE A 7 -1.72 10.84 -11.07
N GLY A 8 -0.88 9.88 -11.44
CA GLY A 8 0.02 9.21 -10.51
C GLY A 8 1.04 10.18 -9.91
N PHE A 9 1.63 11.06 -10.73
CA PHE A 9 2.51 12.11 -10.25
C PHE A 9 1.77 13.09 -9.32
N LEU A 10 0.56 13.51 -9.70
CA LEU A 10 -0.28 14.38 -8.88
C LEU A 10 -0.65 13.73 -7.55
N ALA A 11 -1.01 12.45 -7.56
CA ALA A 11 -1.34 11.67 -6.37
C ALA A 11 -0.12 11.53 -5.45
N ALA A 12 1.06 11.26 -6.00
CA ALA A 12 2.30 11.21 -5.23
C ALA A 12 2.63 12.57 -4.62
N PHE A 13 2.55 13.64 -5.41
CA PHE A 13 2.83 15.01 -4.95
C PHE A 13 1.86 15.46 -3.87
N ALA A 14 0.56 15.26 -4.08
CA ALA A 14 -0.47 15.54 -3.08
C ALA A 14 -0.26 14.71 -1.80
N GLY A 15 0.08 13.42 -1.95
CA GLY A 15 0.39 12.53 -0.83
C GLY A 15 1.56 13.07 -0.01
N LEU A 16 2.65 13.51 -0.64
CA LEU A 16 3.79 14.12 0.03
C LEU A 16 3.39 15.39 0.81
N LEU A 17 2.62 16.29 0.20
CA LEU A 17 2.16 17.52 0.84
C LEU A 17 1.29 17.23 2.06
N VAL A 18 0.32 16.33 1.92
CA VAL A 18 -0.56 15.90 3.02
C VAL A 18 0.25 15.21 4.11
N GLY A 19 1.18 14.33 3.74
CA GLY A 19 2.08 13.66 4.68
C GLY A 19 2.93 14.65 5.47
N LEU A 20 3.40 15.73 4.83
CA LEU A 20 4.17 16.78 5.49
C LEU A 20 3.29 17.55 6.50
N ALA A 21 2.10 17.96 6.09
CA ALA A 21 1.14 18.63 6.97
C ALA A 21 0.75 17.73 8.16
N LEU A 22 0.47 16.46 7.90
CA LEU A 22 0.18 15.47 8.94
C LEU A 22 1.38 15.26 9.85
N ARG A 23 2.62 15.32 9.36
CA ARG A 23 3.81 15.18 10.21
C ARG A 23 3.98 16.36 11.17
N VAL A 24 3.58 17.55 10.76
CA VAL A 24 3.56 18.73 11.63
C VAL A 24 2.47 18.57 12.70
N ALA A 25 1.30 18.04 12.34
CA ALA A 25 0.19 17.85 13.27
C ALA A 25 0.29 16.60 14.16
N LEU A 26 0.95 15.54 13.68
CA LEU A 26 1.03 14.23 14.32
C LEU A 26 2.47 13.89 14.71
N THR A 27 2.66 13.55 15.98
CA THR A 27 3.96 13.06 16.47
C THR A 27 4.31 11.69 15.85
N ARG A 28 5.61 11.36 15.78
CA ARG A 28 6.13 10.09 15.23
C ARG A 28 5.49 8.82 15.85
N ARG A 29 4.90 8.91 17.05
CA ARG A 29 4.24 7.79 17.73
C ARG A 29 3.04 7.24 16.93
N ARG A 30 2.40 8.04 16.08
CA ARG A 30 1.22 7.64 15.29
C ARG A 30 1.55 7.02 13.92
N PHE A 31 2.83 6.83 13.61
CA PHE A 31 3.28 6.29 12.33
C PHE A 31 2.74 4.90 12.02
N VAL A 32 2.69 4.00 13.02
CA VAL A 32 2.17 2.64 12.83
C VAL A 32 0.70 2.67 12.41
N ALA A 33 -0.10 3.57 13.00
CA ALA A 33 -1.49 3.75 12.63
C ALA A 33 -1.62 4.29 11.18
N LEU A 34 -0.81 5.26 10.79
CA LEU A 34 -0.80 5.77 9.41
C LEU A 34 -0.37 4.70 8.40
N ALA A 35 0.61 3.87 8.74
CA ALA A 35 1.05 2.75 7.91
C ALA A 35 -0.05 1.69 7.73
N ALA A 36 -0.85 1.43 8.76
CA ALA A 36 -2.02 0.55 8.64
C ALA A 36 -3.12 1.20 7.79
N ILE A 37 -3.39 2.49 7.96
CA ILE A 37 -4.36 3.25 7.15
C ILE A 37 -3.96 3.28 5.68
N ALA A 38 -2.66 3.23 5.36
CA ALA A 38 -2.20 3.15 3.98
C ALA A 38 -2.65 1.88 3.23
N LEU A 39 -3.16 0.87 3.93
CA LEU A 39 -3.77 -0.33 3.34
C LEU A 39 -5.27 -0.15 3.05
N ALA A 40 -5.88 0.97 3.45
CA ALA A 40 -7.30 1.24 3.22
C ALA A 40 -7.72 1.16 1.74
N PRO A 41 -6.93 1.63 0.74
CA PRO A 41 -7.27 1.46 -0.66
C PRO A 41 -7.45 -0.02 -1.06
N LEU A 42 -6.58 -0.90 -0.56
CA LEU A 42 -6.63 -2.34 -0.82
C LEU A 42 -7.89 -2.95 -0.22
N VAL A 43 -8.19 -2.62 1.04
CA VAL A 43 -9.40 -3.12 1.73
C VAL A 43 -10.67 -2.66 1.01
N ALA A 44 -10.73 -1.38 0.62
CA ALA A 44 -11.86 -0.82 -0.11
C ALA A 44 -12.06 -1.49 -1.47
N HIS A 45 -10.97 -1.66 -2.24
CA HIS A 45 -11.02 -2.32 -3.54
C HIS A 45 -11.38 -3.81 -3.43
N ALA A 46 -10.86 -4.51 -2.41
CA ALA A 46 -11.24 -5.89 -2.13
C ALA A 46 -12.73 -6.02 -1.80
N GLY A 47 -13.27 -5.12 -0.97
CA GLY A 47 -14.70 -5.08 -0.67
C GLY A 47 -15.55 -4.82 -1.91
N TYR A 48 -15.12 -3.90 -2.77
CA TYR A 48 -15.76 -3.64 -4.07
C TYR A 48 -15.79 -4.89 -4.96
N LEU A 49 -14.64 -5.57 -5.14
CA LEU A 49 -14.56 -6.76 -5.97
C LEU A 49 -15.35 -7.94 -5.41
N VAL A 50 -15.39 -8.12 -4.08
CA VAL A 50 -16.23 -9.13 -3.44
C VAL A 50 -17.70 -8.85 -3.68
N GLY A 51 -18.14 -7.60 -3.47
CA GLY A 51 -19.52 -7.19 -3.76
C GLY A 51 -19.91 -7.42 -5.23
N LEU A 52 -18.99 -7.11 -6.15
CA LEU A 52 -19.18 -7.36 -7.58
C LEU A 52 -19.26 -8.86 -7.87
N ALA A 53 -18.35 -9.65 -7.31
CA ALA A 53 -18.29 -11.10 -7.47
C ALA A 53 -19.56 -11.80 -6.96
N SER A 54 -20.10 -11.35 -5.82
CA SER A 54 -21.36 -11.83 -5.27
C SER A 54 -22.53 -11.54 -6.19
N ARG A 55 -22.62 -10.30 -6.72
CA ARG A 55 -23.70 -9.91 -7.66
C ARG A 55 -23.60 -10.64 -8.99
N ALA A 56 -22.38 -10.88 -9.47
CA ALA A 56 -22.13 -11.63 -10.68
C ALA A 56 -22.28 -13.16 -10.49
N GLY A 57 -22.55 -13.65 -9.27
CA GLY A 57 -22.71 -15.06 -8.97
C GLY A 57 -21.45 -15.88 -9.26
N LEU A 58 -20.27 -15.36 -8.91
CA LEU A 58 -19.02 -16.09 -9.05
C LEU A 58 -18.94 -17.27 -8.06
N PRO A 59 -18.14 -18.32 -8.35
CA PRO A 59 -17.98 -19.46 -7.45
C PRO A 59 -17.49 -19.03 -6.07
N GLY A 60 -18.24 -19.39 -5.02
CA GLY A 60 -17.94 -18.99 -3.64
C GLY A 60 -16.54 -19.41 -3.18
N THR A 61 -16.03 -20.54 -3.68
CA THR A 61 -14.65 -21.00 -3.38
C THR A 61 -13.58 -20.03 -3.87
N ARG A 62 -13.71 -19.47 -5.09
CA ARG A 62 -12.77 -18.48 -5.62
C ARG A 62 -12.83 -17.17 -4.85
N VAL A 63 -14.04 -16.71 -4.51
CA VAL A 63 -14.24 -15.52 -3.69
C VAL A 63 -13.65 -15.71 -2.30
N LEU A 64 -13.82 -16.88 -1.68
CA LEU A 64 -13.26 -17.19 -0.36
C LEU A 64 -11.73 -17.21 -0.38
N VAL A 65 -11.11 -17.84 -1.39
CA VAL A 65 -9.64 -17.83 -1.55
C VAL A 65 -9.13 -16.40 -1.74
N PHE A 66 -9.81 -15.59 -2.54
CA PHE A 66 -9.48 -14.18 -2.72
C PHE A 66 -9.56 -13.39 -1.41
N VAL A 67 -10.66 -13.53 -0.66
CA VAL A 67 -10.85 -12.86 0.64
C VAL A 67 -9.77 -13.27 1.64
N ALA A 68 -9.51 -14.57 1.76
CA ALA A 68 -8.48 -15.09 2.67
C ALA A 68 -7.08 -14.58 2.29
N GLY A 69 -6.75 -14.57 0.99
CA GLY A 69 -5.47 -14.05 0.50
C GLY A 69 -5.34 -12.54 0.71
N ALA A 70 -6.38 -11.76 0.44
CA ALA A 70 -6.38 -10.32 0.66
C ALA A 70 -6.23 -9.99 2.15
N LEU A 71 -6.92 -10.72 3.03
CA LEU A 71 -6.78 -10.59 4.47
C LEU A 71 -5.35 -10.92 4.92
N LEU A 72 -4.75 -11.99 4.39
CA LEU A 72 -3.38 -12.37 4.70
C LEU A 72 -2.39 -11.28 4.28
N ILE A 73 -2.56 -10.67 3.10
CA ILE A 73 -1.72 -9.55 2.65
C ILE A 73 -1.85 -8.36 3.61
N VAL A 74 -3.08 -7.97 3.96
CA VAL A 74 -3.33 -6.82 4.85
C VAL A 74 -2.74 -7.06 6.23
N VAL A 75 -3.00 -8.22 6.83
CA VAL A 75 -2.54 -8.57 8.18
C VAL A 75 -1.01 -8.67 8.19
N SER A 76 -0.41 -9.33 7.21
CA SER A 76 1.05 -9.47 7.13
C SER A 76 1.74 -8.12 6.95
N ALA A 77 1.16 -7.24 6.13
CA ALA A 77 1.68 -5.89 5.94
C ALA A 77 1.53 -5.02 7.19
N ALA A 78 0.38 -5.07 7.86
CA ALA A 78 0.12 -4.31 9.08
C ALA A 78 1.02 -4.75 10.25
N ILE A 79 1.17 -6.06 10.47
CA ILE A 79 2.05 -6.61 11.52
C ILE A 79 3.52 -6.34 11.17
N GLY A 80 3.90 -6.56 9.91
CA GLY A 80 5.28 -6.37 9.43
C GLY A 80 5.74 -4.92 9.50
N ALA A 81 4.84 -3.95 9.34
CA ALA A 81 5.18 -2.54 9.32
C ALA A 81 5.94 -2.09 10.58
N GLY A 82 5.51 -2.45 11.79
CA GLY A 82 6.18 -1.98 13.02
C GLY A 82 7.66 -2.39 13.13
N PRO A 83 7.99 -3.69 13.15
CA PRO A 83 9.37 -4.16 13.32
C PRO A 83 10.30 -3.83 12.15
N LEU A 84 9.81 -3.94 10.90
CA LEU A 84 10.64 -3.69 9.71
C LEU A 84 10.98 -2.21 9.58
N THR A 85 10.02 -1.31 9.81
CA THR A 85 10.22 0.13 9.65
C THR A 85 11.11 0.74 10.74
N ARG A 86 11.21 0.09 11.91
CA ARG A 86 12.20 0.46 12.95
C ARG A 86 13.64 0.21 12.49
N LYS A 87 13.89 -0.86 11.74
CA LYS A 87 15.23 -1.20 11.23
C LYS A 87 15.54 -0.52 9.90
N ARG A 88 14.54 -0.40 9.01
CA ARG A 88 14.67 0.13 7.65
C ARG A 88 13.48 1.05 7.34
N PRO A 89 13.63 2.37 7.53
CA PRO A 89 12.53 3.34 7.47
C PRO A 89 11.87 3.42 6.08
N TRP A 90 12.63 3.18 5.01
CA TRP A 90 12.13 3.17 3.64
C TRP A 90 11.14 2.03 3.36
N LEU A 91 11.18 0.94 4.14
CA LEU A 91 10.22 -0.18 3.99
C LEU A 91 8.79 0.25 4.27
N ALA A 92 8.57 1.33 5.02
CA ALA A 92 7.23 1.85 5.28
C ALA A 92 6.52 2.35 4.01
N VAL A 93 7.29 2.92 3.09
CA VAL A 93 6.80 3.46 1.82
C VAL A 93 6.61 2.33 0.82
N VAL A 94 7.53 1.36 0.82
CA VAL A 94 7.53 0.27 -0.15
C VAL A 94 6.52 -0.83 0.20
N MET A 95 6.27 -1.09 1.48
CA MET A 95 5.29 -2.10 1.94
C MET A 95 3.90 -1.98 1.30
N PRO A 96 3.22 -0.81 1.33
CA PRO A 96 1.89 -0.69 0.73
C PRO A 96 1.92 -0.89 -0.79
N LEU A 97 3.02 -0.55 -1.47
CA LEU A 97 3.20 -0.80 -2.90
C LEU A 97 3.40 -2.29 -3.20
N LEU A 98 4.21 -2.99 -2.39
CA LEU A 98 4.38 -4.44 -2.50
C LEU A 98 3.09 -5.18 -2.19
N ALA A 99 2.34 -4.75 -1.17
CA ALA A 99 1.02 -5.29 -0.86
C ALA A 99 0.05 -5.07 -2.03
N THR A 100 0.10 -3.89 -2.66
CA THR A 100 -0.69 -3.57 -3.85
C THR A 100 -0.37 -4.49 -5.02
N LEU A 101 0.92 -4.76 -5.26
CA LEU A 101 1.38 -5.65 -6.32
C LEU A 101 0.97 -7.11 -6.04
N ALA A 102 1.20 -7.60 -4.82
CA ALA A 102 0.80 -8.94 -4.41
C ALA A 102 -0.71 -9.14 -4.53
N TYR A 103 -1.49 -8.12 -4.17
CA TYR A 103 -2.93 -8.11 -4.31
C TYR A 103 -3.38 -8.16 -5.78
N ALA A 104 -2.73 -7.39 -6.66
CA ALA A 104 -3.05 -7.42 -8.09
C ALA A 104 -2.78 -8.82 -8.70
N VAL A 105 -1.70 -9.49 -8.27
CA VAL A 105 -1.41 -10.88 -8.68
C VAL A 105 -2.48 -11.82 -8.13
N LEU A 106 -2.86 -11.69 -6.85
CA LEU A 106 -3.91 -12.51 -6.24
C LEU A 106 -5.24 -12.35 -6.99
N GLU A 107 -5.66 -11.12 -7.27
CA GLU A 107 -6.86 -10.81 -8.05
C GLU A 107 -6.82 -11.48 -9.43
N ALA A 108 -5.71 -11.31 -10.16
CA ALA A 108 -5.54 -11.86 -11.51
C ALA A 108 -5.61 -13.39 -11.53
N VAL A 109 -5.08 -14.07 -10.51
CA VAL A 109 -5.05 -15.54 -10.43
C VAL A 109 -6.38 -16.12 -9.94
N THR A 110 -7.06 -15.44 -9.01
CA THR A 110 -8.27 -15.99 -8.36
C THR A 110 -9.55 -15.60 -9.09
N LEU A 111 -9.74 -14.30 -9.32
CA LEU A 111 -10.98 -13.75 -9.89
C LEU A 111 -10.87 -13.57 -11.40
N GLY A 112 -9.69 -13.22 -11.92
CA GLY A 112 -9.44 -13.04 -13.36
C GLY A 112 -10.04 -14.16 -14.26
N PRO A 113 -9.76 -15.45 -14.00
CA PRO A 113 -10.28 -16.53 -14.82
C PRO A 113 -11.78 -16.80 -14.62
N ALA A 114 -12.40 -16.22 -13.58
CA ALA A 114 -13.83 -16.36 -13.30
C ALA A 114 -14.66 -15.30 -14.04
N TRP A 115 -14.03 -14.17 -14.37
CA TRP A 115 -14.65 -13.06 -15.10
C TRP A 115 -14.82 -13.32 -16.59
N GLY A 116 -13.82 -13.94 -17.23
CA GLY A 116 -13.79 -14.19 -18.68
C GLY A 116 -15.04 -14.87 -19.25
N PRO A 117 -15.52 -16.00 -18.68
CA PRO A 117 -16.72 -16.69 -19.17
C PRO A 117 -18.04 -15.93 -18.97
N LYS A 118 -18.05 -14.85 -18.18
CA LYS A 118 -19.26 -14.07 -17.87
C LYS A 118 -19.32 -12.73 -18.61
N GLU A 119 -18.33 -12.45 -19.46
CA GLU A 119 -18.14 -11.14 -20.15
C GLU A 119 -18.19 -9.93 -19.19
N TYR A 120 -17.97 -10.16 -17.89
CA TYR A 120 -18.00 -9.14 -16.87
C TYR A 120 -16.59 -8.55 -16.76
N ALA A 121 -16.41 -7.32 -17.20
CA ALA A 121 -15.18 -6.58 -16.98
C ALA A 121 -15.28 -5.76 -15.69
N PRO A 122 -14.41 -5.98 -14.68
CA PRO A 122 -14.33 -5.06 -13.56
C PRO A 122 -14.02 -3.63 -14.04
N ASP A 123 -14.60 -2.63 -13.38
CA ASP A 123 -14.52 -1.24 -13.81
C ASP A 123 -13.06 -0.75 -13.78
N ALA A 124 -12.54 -0.40 -14.97
CA ALA A 124 -11.19 0.12 -15.13
C ALA A 124 -10.96 1.42 -14.33
N LEU A 125 -12.03 2.19 -14.07
CA LEU A 125 -11.97 3.38 -13.23
C LEU A 125 -11.72 3.02 -11.77
N ALA A 126 -12.37 1.97 -11.26
CA ALA A 126 -12.16 1.49 -9.89
C ALA A 126 -10.72 0.99 -9.69
N GLY A 127 -10.19 0.24 -10.66
CA GLY A 127 -8.78 -0.18 -10.65
C GLY A 127 -7.81 0.99 -10.71
N ALA A 128 -8.07 1.99 -11.58
CA ALA A 128 -7.26 3.20 -11.65
C ALA A 128 -7.30 4.01 -10.35
N ALA A 129 -8.48 4.19 -9.77
CA ALA A 129 -8.66 4.87 -8.48
C ALA A 129 -7.92 4.16 -7.35
N TYR A 130 -7.96 2.83 -7.32
CA TYR A 130 -7.18 2.02 -6.39
C TYR A 130 -5.68 2.27 -6.52
N VAL A 131 -5.12 2.18 -7.73
CA VAL A 131 -3.68 2.41 -7.97
C VAL A 131 -3.28 3.82 -7.55
N LEU A 132 -4.06 4.83 -7.94
CA LEU A 132 -3.79 6.23 -7.58
C LEU A 132 -3.85 6.45 -6.06
N ALA A 133 -4.83 5.85 -5.38
CA ALA A 133 -4.94 5.91 -3.93
C ALA A 133 -3.76 5.21 -3.25
N SER A 134 -3.34 4.03 -3.71
CA SER A 134 -2.16 3.33 -3.19
C SER A 134 -0.88 4.16 -3.34
N VAL A 135 -0.69 4.82 -4.48
CA VAL A 135 0.45 5.74 -4.70
C VAL A 135 0.38 6.94 -3.75
N PHE A 136 -0.80 7.56 -3.61
CA PHE A 136 -1.01 8.66 -2.67
C PHE A 136 -0.66 8.27 -1.24
N PHE A 137 -1.19 7.14 -0.75
CA PHE A 137 -0.96 6.69 0.62
C PHE A 137 0.50 6.27 0.86
N ALA A 138 1.16 5.65 -0.13
CA ALA A 138 2.59 5.36 -0.05
C ALA A 138 3.42 6.65 0.06
N ALA A 139 3.11 7.65 -0.78
CA ALA A 139 3.78 8.95 -0.75
C ALA A 139 3.54 9.72 0.55
N LEU A 140 2.33 9.61 1.13
CA LEU A 140 1.97 10.20 2.42
C LEU A 140 2.83 9.69 3.59
N LEU A 141 3.35 8.47 3.49
CA LEU A 141 4.23 7.90 4.52
C LEU A 141 5.68 8.39 4.42
N VAL A 142 6.11 8.93 3.27
CA VAL A 142 7.50 9.37 3.03
C VAL A 142 7.95 10.40 4.07
N PRO A 143 7.19 11.45 4.40
CA PRO A 143 7.62 12.42 5.41
C PRO A 143 7.80 11.79 6.78
N PHE A 144 7.08 10.72 7.11
CA PHE A 144 7.18 10.07 8.42
C PHE A 144 8.31 9.05 8.52
N ALA A 145 8.94 8.67 7.41
CA ALA A 145 10.06 7.74 7.40
C ALA A 145 11.18 8.27 8.32
N PRO A 146 11.61 7.51 9.35
CA PRO A 146 12.73 7.90 10.18
C PRO A 146 13.96 8.21 9.31
N ALA A 147 14.58 9.38 9.49
CA ALA A 147 15.87 9.66 8.86
C ALA A 147 16.82 8.50 9.21
N ALA A 148 17.42 7.87 8.19
CA ALA A 148 18.47 6.89 8.40
C ALA A 148 19.52 7.57 9.31
N ARG A 149 19.81 6.96 10.47
CA ARG A 149 20.87 7.48 11.35
C ARG A 149 22.12 7.58 10.49
N ALA A 150 22.66 8.79 10.35
CA ALA A 150 23.94 8.99 9.70
C ALA A 150 24.96 8.03 10.36
N PRO A 151 25.88 7.42 9.60
CA PRO A 151 26.98 6.70 10.20
C PRO A 151 27.65 7.66 11.19
N SER A 152 27.69 7.29 12.46
CA SER A 152 28.52 7.99 13.43
C SER A 152 29.94 7.93 12.87
N GLU A 153 30.45 9.08 12.43
CA GLU A 153 31.85 9.19 12.02
C GLU A 153 32.69 8.59 13.14
N PRO A 154 33.65 7.71 12.82
CA PRO A 154 34.57 7.21 13.83
C PRO A 154 35.33 8.43 14.33
N THR A 155 35.01 8.88 15.54
CA THR A 155 35.72 9.95 16.24
C THR A 155 37.20 9.57 16.21
N GLY A 156 37.98 10.31 15.43
CA GLY A 156 39.41 10.13 15.28
C GLY A 156 40.14 10.52 16.55
N GLU A 157 39.94 9.81 17.66
CA GLU A 157 40.84 9.85 18.80
C GLU A 157 41.92 8.79 18.62
N ARG A 158 42.81 9.00 17.64
CA ARG A 158 44.19 8.49 17.81
C ARG A 158 44.87 9.43 18.77
N ARG A 159 44.84 9.07 20.06
CA ARG A 159 45.74 9.63 21.07
C ARG A 159 47.18 9.42 20.60
N GLN A 160 47.90 10.51 20.37
CA GLN A 160 49.36 10.48 20.29
C GLN A 160 49.90 10.36 21.72
N PRO A 161 50.79 9.40 21.99
CA PRO A 161 51.96 9.61 22.83
C PRO A 161 53.19 9.95 21.99
#